data_AF-A0A2V8QSS5-F1
#
_entry.id   AF-A0A2V8QSS5-F1
#
_cell.length_a   1.000
_cell.length_b   1.000
_cell.length_c   1.000
_cell.angle_alpha   90.00
_cell.angle_beta   90.00
_cell.angle_gamma   90.00
#
_symmetry.space_group_name_H-M   'P 1'
#
loop_
_entity.id
_entity.type
_entity.pdbx_description
1 polymer ?
#
loop_
_entity_poly.entity_id
_entity_poly.type
_entity_poly.pdbx_seq_one_letter_code
_entity_poly.pdbx_strand_id
1 'polypeptide(L)'
;MPCNTHIRRLQAELESNPRRRAEIENEFDQRAFEFKALEQKRDAARAARAQLEREMAEQRVRAEKAERDLMSSKNSKSYEAAIREVDAAKKQVSELETKILEQMEAADSAEKTLAEREQEFSHLLAEREERLRTFDEQTRVRSEEVEARRRERERTSRGSTSASPRAYATAWRWPRRATVRARPASSRSGPR
;
A
#
# COMPACT_ATOMS: atom_id res chain seq x y z
N MET A 1 11.25 -9.68 -39.25
CA MET A 1 11.40 -8.35 -38.63
C MET A 1 11.40 -8.47 -37.09
N PRO A 2 12.52 -8.87 -36.48
CA PRO A 2 12.65 -9.12 -35.03
C PRO A 2 12.69 -7.86 -34.14
N CYS A 3 12.87 -6.66 -34.70
CA CYS A 3 12.93 -5.40 -33.91
C CYS A 3 11.56 -4.95 -33.35
N ASN A 4 10.44 -5.25 -34.03
CA ASN A 4 9.11 -4.82 -33.58
C ASN A 4 8.59 -5.63 -32.39
N THR A 5 8.96 -6.90 -32.28
CA THR A 5 8.56 -7.75 -31.15
C THR A 5 9.30 -7.37 -29.86
N HIS A 6 10.56 -6.92 -29.98
CA HIS A 6 11.35 -6.49 -28.84
C HIS A 6 10.88 -5.14 -28.25
N ILE A 7 10.61 -4.13 -29.09
CA ILE A 7 10.06 -2.83 -28.63
C ILE A 7 8.71 -3.03 -27.93
N ARG A 8 7.83 -3.88 -28.47
CA ARG A 8 6.53 -4.20 -27.87
C ARG A 8 6.68 -4.90 -26.51
N ARG A 9 7.67 -5.78 -26.37
CA ARG A 9 7.97 -6.45 -25.11
C ARG A 9 8.42 -5.44 -24.05
N LEU A 10 9.38 -4.58 -24.37
CA LEU A 10 9.87 -3.55 -23.44
C LEU A 10 8.77 -2.55 -23.05
N GLN A 11 7.87 -2.19 -23.97
CA GLN A 11 6.72 -1.33 -23.68
C GLN A 11 5.73 -2.00 -22.73
N ALA A 12 5.38 -3.27 -22.96
CA ALA A 12 4.52 -4.01 -22.06
C ALA A 12 5.14 -4.16 -20.65
N GLU A 13 6.46 -4.35 -20.58
CA GLU A 13 7.19 -4.38 -19.31
C GLU A 13 7.12 -3.00 -18.60
N LEU A 14 7.33 -1.89 -19.31
CA LEU A 14 7.20 -0.52 -18.76
C LEU A 14 5.77 -0.19 -18.32
N GLU A 15 4.76 -0.67 -19.03
CA GLU A 15 3.34 -0.48 -18.65
C GLU A 15 2.97 -1.25 -17.37
N SER A 16 3.69 -2.33 -17.06
CA SER A 16 3.51 -3.09 -15.83
C SER A 16 4.23 -2.48 -14.61
N ASN A 17 5.14 -1.52 -14.83
CA ASN A 17 5.98 -0.97 -13.77
C ASN A 17 5.21 -0.24 -12.64
N PRO A 18 4.17 0.56 -12.92
CA PRO A 18 3.39 1.19 -11.86
C PRO A 18 2.78 0.19 -10.87
N ARG A 19 2.38 -1.00 -11.36
CA ARG A 19 1.84 -2.07 -10.50
C ARG A 19 2.92 -2.66 -9.60
N ARG A 20 4.09 -2.97 -10.15
CA ARG A 20 5.23 -3.50 -9.38
C ARG A 20 5.74 -2.51 -8.33
N ARG A 21 5.75 -1.22 -8.66
CA ARG A 21 6.09 -0.14 -7.70
C ARG A 21 5.07 -0.08 -6.57
N ALA A 22 3.77 -0.13 -6.90
CA ALA A 22 2.71 -0.15 -5.90
C ALA A 22 2.75 -1.40 -5.00
N GLU A 23 3.14 -2.57 -5.53
CA GLU A 23 3.33 -3.79 -4.72
C GLU A 23 4.41 -3.58 -3.65
N ILE A 24 5.57 -3.04 -4.02
CA ILE A 24 6.68 -2.74 -3.09
C ILE A 24 6.25 -1.68 -2.04
N GLU A 25 5.50 -0.67 -2.46
CA GLU A 25 5.00 0.37 -1.55
C GLU A 25 3.95 -0.19 -0.58
N ASN A 26 3.01 -1.02 -1.05
CA ASN A 26 1.96 -1.61 -0.23
C ASN A 26 2.50 -2.55 0.86
N GLU A 27 3.50 -3.39 0.54
CA GLU A 27 4.14 -4.27 1.52
C GLU A 27 4.79 -3.46 2.66
N PHE A 28 5.41 -2.33 2.32
CA PHE A 28 5.99 -1.43 3.29
C PHE A 28 4.93 -0.73 4.13
N ASP A 29 3.87 -0.23 3.51
CA ASP A 29 2.78 0.48 4.20
C ASP A 29 2.09 -0.43 5.21
N GLN A 30 1.93 -1.72 4.91
CA GLN A 30 1.41 -2.71 5.86
C GLN A 30 2.30 -2.84 7.09
N ARG A 31 3.62 -3.02 6.90
CA ARG A 31 4.59 -3.10 8.01
C ARG A 31 4.67 -1.81 8.82
N ALA A 32 4.61 -0.66 8.15
CA ALA A 32 4.60 0.65 8.79
C ALA A 32 3.33 0.90 9.60
N PHE A 33 2.19 0.37 9.14
CA PHE A 33 0.94 0.42 9.90
C PHE A 33 1.03 -0.38 11.19
N GLU A 34 1.60 -1.59 11.15
CA GLU A 34 1.81 -2.41 12.35
C GLU A 34 2.72 -1.73 13.37
N PHE A 35 3.82 -1.12 12.92
CA PHE A 35 4.73 -0.37 13.79
C PHE A 35 4.03 0.83 14.44
N LYS A 36 3.30 1.65 13.66
CA LYS A 36 2.52 2.77 14.18
C LYS A 36 1.42 2.33 15.15
N ALA A 37 0.78 1.19 14.90
CA ALA A 37 -0.22 0.64 15.81
C ALA A 37 0.39 0.25 17.16
N LEU A 38 1.63 -0.24 17.18
CA LEU A 38 2.36 -0.52 18.43
C LEU A 38 2.74 0.76 19.17
N GLU A 39 3.19 1.81 18.47
CA GLU A 39 3.45 3.12 19.07
C GLU A 39 2.19 3.71 19.70
N GLN A 40 1.08 3.67 18.98
CA GLN A 40 -0.22 4.13 19.49
C GLN A 40 -0.67 3.35 20.73
N LYS A 41 -0.46 2.03 20.76
CA LYS A 41 -0.77 1.20 21.94
C LYS A 41 0.07 1.60 23.15
N ARG A 42 1.38 1.78 22.98
CA ARG A 42 2.28 2.26 24.04
C ARG A 42 1.81 3.62 24.58
N ASP A 43 1.57 4.56 23.68
CA ASP A 43 1.22 5.93 24.05
C ASP A 43 -0.16 5.98 24.72
N ALA A 44 -1.12 5.19 24.26
CA ALA A 44 -2.43 5.03 24.89
C ALA A 44 -2.30 4.42 26.30
N ALA A 45 -1.48 3.38 26.49
CA ALA A 45 -1.26 2.77 27.80
C ALA A 45 -0.61 3.77 28.78
N ARG A 46 0.39 4.54 28.33
CA ARG A 46 1.03 5.60 29.12
C ARG A 46 0.05 6.72 29.50
N ALA A 47 -0.80 7.14 28.56
CA ALA A 47 -1.83 8.15 28.82
C ALA A 47 -2.89 7.64 29.80
N ALA A 48 -3.35 6.39 29.63
CA ALA A 48 -4.29 5.75 30.54
C ALA A 48 -3.71 5.62 31.96
N ARG A 49 -2.45 5.20 32.08
CA ARG A 49 -1.73 5.18 33.36
C ARG A 49 -1.71 6.55 34.02
N ALA A 50 -1.32 7.60 33.30
CA ALA A 50 -1.26 8.95 33.85
C ALA A 50 -2.64 9.44 34.34
N GLN A 51 -3.72 9.04 33.67
CA GLN A 51 -5.08 9.32 34.11
C GLN A 51 -5.44 8.54 35.39
N LEU A 52 -5.15 7.25 35.44
CA LEU A 52 -5.37 6.42 36.63
C LEU A 52 -4.58 6.91 37.85
N GLU A 53 -3.34 7.38 37.66
CA GLU A 53 -2.52 7.96 38.72
C GLU A 53 -3.15 9.24 39.31
N ARG A 54 -3.77 10.09 38.47
CA ARG A 54 -4.52 11.26 38.93
C ARG A 54 -5.75 10.85 39.75
N GLU A 55 -6.52 9.90 39.24
CA GLU A 55 -7.70 9.37 39.94
C GLU A 55 -7.32 8.76 41.28
N MET A 56 -6.21 8.01 41.33
CA MET A 56 -5.70 7.42 42.56
C MET A 56 -5.30 8.51 43.58
N ALA A 57 -4.65 9.58 43.13
CA ALA A 57 -4.31 10.71 43.98
C ALA A 57 -5.57 11.37 44.57
N GLU A 58 -6.62 11.56 43.77
CA GLU A 58 -7.90 12.09 44.25
C GLU A 58 -8.56 11.17 45.29
N GLN A 59 -8.56 9.85 45.07
CA GLN A 59 -9.12 8.89 46.04
C GLN A 59 -8.33 8.86 47.35
N ARG A 60 -6.99 9.00 47.29
CA ARG A 60 -6.15 9.12 48.49
C ARG A 60 -6.50 10.36 49.30
N VAL A 61 -6.68 11.52 48.65
CA VAL A 61 -7.13 12.74 49.34
C VAL A 61 -8.51 12.57 49.98
N ARG A 62 -9.45 11.87 49.31
CA ARG A 62 -10.76 11.54 49.90
C ARG A 62 -10.63 10.62 51.12
N ALA A 63 -9.81 9.57 51.02
CA ALA A 63 -9.55 8.67 52.14
C ALA A 63 -8.96 9.42 53.34
N GLU A 64 -7.95 10.26 53.12
CA GLU A 64 -7.33 11.08 54.17
C GLU A 64 -8.34 12.02 54.84
N LYS A 65 -9.22 12.63 54.06
CA LYS A 65 -10.28 13.49 54.60
C LYS A 65 -11.28 12.70 55.45
N ALA A 66 -11.76 11.57 54.94
CA ALA A 66 -12.69 10.71 55.65
C ALA A 66 -12.07 10.13 56.93
N GLU A 67 -10.77 9.79 56.93
CA GLU A 67 -10.03 9.39 58.13
C GLU A 67 -9.94 10.53 59.15
N ARG A 68 -9.74 11.77 58.71
CA ARG A 68 -9.73 12.94 59.59
C ARG A 68 -11.10 13.21 60.22
N ASP A 69 -12.16 13.05 59.42
CA ASP A 69 -13.56 13.19 59.87
C ASP A 69 -13.94 12.07 60.85
N LEU A 70 -13.48 10.83 60.61
CA LEU A 70 -13.60 9.71 61.53
C LEU A 70 -12.98 10.03 62.90
N MET A 71 -11.73 10.50 62.91
CA MET A 71 -10.99 10.77 64.15
C MET A 71 -11.58 11.93 64.97
N SER A 72 -12.28 12.86 64.31
CA SER A 72 -12.92 14.01 64.98
C SER A 72 -14.39 13.79 65.32
N SER A 73 -15.01 12.74 64.79
CA SER A 73 -16.42 12.43 64.96
C SER A 73 -16.75 11.98 66.39
N LYS A 74 -17.60 12.76 67.08
CA LYS A 74 -18.15 12.41 68.40
C LYS A 74 -19.52 11.71 68.32
N ASN A 75 -20.07 11.54 67.12
CA ASN A 75 -21.39 10.97 66.89
C ASN A 75 -21.25 9.59 66.21
N SER A 76 -21.91 8.58 66.77
CA SER A 76 -21.85 7.19 66.31
C SER A 76 -22.28 7.04 64.83
N LYS A 77 -23.28 7.80 64.37
CA LYS A 77 -23.73 7.72 62.97
C LYS A 77 -22.71 8.28 61.98
N SER A 78 -22.05 9.40 62.31
CA SER A 78 -21.00 9.97 61.46
C SER A 78 -19.72 9.12 61.49
N TYR A 79 -19.46 8.45 62.62
CA TYR A 79 -18.35 7.51 62.73
C TYR A 79 -18.54 6.31 61.80
N GLU A 80 -19.71 5.65 61.82
CA GLU A 80 -20.00 4.53 60.90
C GLU A 80 -19.97 4.94 59.43
N ALA A 81 -20.48 6.12 59.10
CA ALA A 81 -20.42 6.64 57.73
C ALA A 81 -18.98 6.87 57.26
N ALA A 82 -18.15 7.48 58.12
CA ALA A 82 -16.74 7.73 57.81
C ALA A 82 -15.94 6.44 57.66
N ILE A 83 -16.19 5.39 58.46
CA ILE A 83 -15.56 4.06 58.25
C ILE A 83 -15.86 3.54 56.85
N ARG A 84 -17.14 3.53 56.46
CA ARG A 84 -17.55 3.01 55.14
C ARG A 84 -16.92 3.79 54.00
N GLU A 85 -16.79 5.11 54.16
CA GLU A 85 -16.17 5.97 53.15
C GLU A 85 -14.66 5.72 53.03
N VAL A 86 -13.95 5.55 54.16
CA VAL A 86 -12.53 5.18 54.17
C VAL A 86 -12.32 3.80 53.53
N ASP A 87 -13.13 2.81 53.88
CA ASP A 87 -13.01 1.46 53.33
C ASP A 87 -13.29 1.44 51.83
N ALA A 88 -14.32 2.18 51.38
CA ALA A 88 -14.64 2.33 49.97
C ALA A 88 -13.50 3.02 49.20
N ALA A 89 -12.94 4.09 49.74
CA ALA A 89 -11.83 4.81 49.11
C ALA A 89 -10.56 3.95 49.05
N LYS A 90 -10.23 3.20 50.11
CA LYS A 90 -9.09 2.26 50.13
C LYS A 90 -9.25 1.14 49.10
N LYS A 91 -10.46 0.58 48.98
CA LYS A 91 -10.76 -0.42 47.95
C LYS A 91 -10.56 0.17 46.55
N GLN A 92 -11.06 1.38 46.31
CA GLN A 92 -10.89 2.05 45.01
C GLN A 92 -9.41 2.33 44.69
N VAL A 93 -8.61 2.74 45.69
CA VAL A 93 -7.16 2.91 45.53
C VAL A 93 -6.50 1.60 45.13
N SER A 94 -6.81 0.49 45.81
CA SER A 94 -6.25 -0.83 45.48
C SER A 94 -6.63 -1.27 44.06
N GLU A 95 -7.88 -1.06 43.64
CA GLU A 95 -8.32 -1.36 42.26
C GLU A 95 -7.58 -0.49 41.22
N LEU A 96 -7.34 0.79 41.52
CA LEU A 96 -6.60 1.68 40.64
C LEU A 96 -5.12 1.30 40.57
N GLU A 97 -4.50 0.88 41.67
CA GLU A 97 -3.12 0.39 41.70
C GLU A 97 -2.95 -0.85 40.81
N THR A 98 -3.88 -1.81 40.85
CA THR A 98 -3.87 -2.96 39.95
C THR A 98 -3.94 -2.52 38.49
N LYS A 99 -4.87 -1.61 38.14
CA LYS A 99 -4.98 -1.10 36.77
C LYS A 99 -3.73 -0.34 36.32
N ILE A 100 -3.10 0.42 37.20
CA ILE A 100 -1.83 1.12 36.91
C ILE A 100 -0.75 0.11 36.53
N LEU A 101 -0.60 -0.97 37.31
CA LEU A 101 0.36 -2.04 37.01
C LEU A 101 0.07 -2.71 35.66
N GLU A 102 -1.20 -3.01 35.36
CA GLU A 102 -1.60 -3.55 34.06
C GLU A 102 -1.21 -2.60 32.90
N GLN A 103 -1.41 -1.29 33.05
CA GLN A 103 -1.01 -0.32 32.04
C GLN A 103 0.51 -0.19 31.92
N MET A 104 1.26 -0.35 33.02
CA MET A 104 2.72 -0.40 32.98
C MET A 104 3.22 -1.61 32.20
N GLU A 105 2.69 -2.80 32.48
CA GLU A 105 3.04 -4.01 31.74
C GLU A 105 2.67 -3.92 30.25
N ALA A 106 1.52 -3.32 29.93
CA ALA A 106 1.09 -3.07 28.56
C ALA A 106 2.04 -2.10 27.81
N ALA A 107 2.46 -1.02 28.47
CA ALA A 107 3.43 -0.08 27.89
C ALA A 107 4.81 -0.75 27.69
N ASP A 108 5.31 -1.45 28.71
CA ASP A 108 6.61 -2.11 28.68
C ASP A 108 6.66 -3.23 27.62
N SER A 109 5.60 -4.01 27.47
CA SER A 109 5.51 -5.04 26.43
C SER A 109 5.50 -4.43 25.03
N ALA A 110 4.73 -3.35 24.82
CA ALA A 110 4.73 -2.62 23.55
C ALA A 110 6.11 -2.00 23.25
N GLU A 111 6.80 -1.45 24.25
CA GLU A 111 8.15 -0.90 24.11
C GLU A 111 9.19 -1.94 23.75
N LYS A 112 9.15 -3.12 24.39
CA LYS A 112 10.03 -4.24 24.05
C LYS A 112 9.83 -4.67 22.60
N THR A 113 8.57 -4.85 22.18
CA THR A 113 8.27 -5.21 20.79
C THR A 113 8.71 -4.11 19.82
N LEU A 114 8.51 -2.83 20.14
CA LEU A 114 9.00 -1.73 19.31
C LEU A 114 10.52 -1.74 19.20
N ALA A 115 11.25 -1.93 20.29
CA ALA A 115 12.71 -1.97 20.29
C ALA A 115 13.27 -3.16 19.48
N GLU A 116 12.65 -4.33 19.60
CA GLU A 116 12.98 -5.51 18.79
C GLU A 116 12.73 -5.25 17.30
N ARG A 117 11.64 -4.54 16.97
CA ARG A 117 11.21 -4.28 15.58
C ARG A 117 11.83 -3.04 14.96
N GLU A 118 12.47 -2.17 15.74
CA GLU A 118 13.07 -0.93 15.24
C GLU A 118 14.25 -1.22 14.28
N GLN A 119 15.09 -2.19 14.63
CA GLN A 119 16.17 -2.65 13.75
C GLN A 119 15.61 -3.28 12.46
N GLU A 120 14.56 -4.11 12.58
CA GLU A 120 13.89 -4.70 11.41
C GLU A 120 13.26 -3.61 10.52
N PHE A 121 12.61 -2.62 11.11
CA PHE A 121 11.96 -1.53 10.38
C PHE A 121 12.96 -0.64 9.66
N SER A 122 14.09 -0.30 10.29
CA SER A 122 15.17 0.45 9.65
C SER A 122 15.80 -0.32 8.48
N HIS A 123 15.99 -1.63 8.63
CA HIS A 123 16.46 -2.50 7.54
C HIS A 123 15.44 -2.54 6.39
N LEU A 124 14.15 -2.72 6.69
CA LEU A 124 13.08 -2.74 5.67
C LEU A 124 12.96 -1.39 4.94
N LEU A 125 13.17 -0.28 5.64
CA LEU A 125 13.22 1.06 5.04
C LEU A 125 14.37 1.18 4.03
N ALA A 126 15.57 0.77 4.42
CA ALA A 126 16.75 0.80 3.56
C ALA A 126 16.58 -0.13 2.35
N GLU A 127 16.07 -1.34 2.57
CA GLU A 127 15.80 -2.32 1.52
C GLU A 127 14.73 -1.83 0.54
N ARG A 128 13.63 -1.22 1.04
CA ARG A 128 12.62 -0.60 0.19
C ARG A 128 13.23 0.50 -0.66
N GLU A 129 14.03 1.37 -0.07
CA GLU A 129 14.67 2.48 -0.78
C GLU A 129 15.61 1.96 -1.88
N GLU A 130 16.41 0.94 -1.59
CA GLU A 130 17.28 0.30 -2.57
C GLU A 130 16.48 -0.38 -3.70
N ARG A 131 15.42 -1.12 -3.36
CA ARG A 131 14.52 -1.75 -4.34
C ARG A 131 13.86 -0.70 -5.25
N LEU A 132 13.40 0.42 -4.70
CA LEU A 132 12.82 1.52 -5.48
C LEU A 132 13.87 2.19 -6.37
N ARG A 133 15.07 2.48 -5.85
CA ARG A 133 16.16 3.07 -6.64
C ARG A 133 16.57 2.18 -7.81
N THR A 134 16.78 0.89 -7.55
CA THR A 134 17.14 -0.08 -8.60
C THR A 134 16.02 -0.24 -9.63
N PHE A 135 14.76 -0.23 -9.19
CA PHE A 135 13.60 -0.28 -10.06
C PHE A 135 13.46 0.96 -10.94
N ASP A 136 13.63 2.15 -10.37
CA ASP A 136 13.57 3.42 -11.10
C ASP A 136 14.70 3.51 -12.14
N GLU A 137 15.91 3.07 -11.79
CA GLU A 137 17.05 2.99 -12.71
C GLU A 137 16.78 2.02 -13.86
N GLN A 138 16.28 0.81 -13.57
CA GLN A 138 15.90 -0.16 -14.61
C GLN A 138 14.80 0.39 -15.53
N THR A 139 13.84 1.10 -14.97
CA THR A 139 12.75 1.75 -15.73
C THR A 139 13.32 2.82 -16.66
N ARG A 140 14.25 3.65 -16.16
CA ARG A 140 14.94 4.67 -16.96
C ARG A 140 15.70 4.04 -18.12
N VAL A 141 16.57 3.05 -17.86
CA VAL A 141 17.37 2.37 -18.89
C VAL A 141 16.49 1.75 -19.97
N ARG A 142 15.41 1.03 -19.57
CA ARG A 142 14.46 0.44 -20.52
C ARG A 142 13.73 1.49 -21.35
N SER A 143 13.37 2.63 -20.76
CA SER A 143 12.74 3.73 -21.48
C SER A 143 13.68 4.35 -22.53
N GLU A 144 14.95 4.56 -22.17
CA GLU A 144 15.98 5.08 -23.07
C GLU A 144 16.25 4.11 -24.22
N GLU A 145 16.27 2.80 -23.95
CA GLU A 145 16.43 1.75 -24.96
C GLU A 145 15.25 1.73 -25.95
N VAL A 146 14.01 1.86 -25.47
CA VAL A 146 12.82 1.96 -26.32
C VAL A 146 12.92 3.18 -27.24
N GLU A 147 13.30 4.33 -26.71
CA GLU A 147 13.45 5.56 -27.50
C GLU A 147 14.62 5.50 -28.50
N ALA A 148 15.76 4.92 -28.12
CA ALA A 148 16.89 4.69 -29.03
C ALA A 148 16.48 3.81 -30.22
N ARG A 149 15.80 2.69 -29.95
CA ARG A 149 15.33 1.76 -30.99
C ARG A 149 14.22 2.37 -31.85
N ARG A 150 13.36 3.24 -31.30
CA ARG A 150 12.39 4.02 -32.07
C ARG A 150 13.09 4.96 -33.05
N ARG A 151 14.10 5.71 -32.59
CA ARG A 151 14.91 6.60 -33.44
C ARG A 151 15.63 5.83 -34.55
N GLU A 152 16.21 4.68 -34.24
CA GLU A 152 16.88 3.82 -35.24
C GLU A 152 15.90 3.31 -36.30
N ARG A 153 14.71 2.86 -35.88
CA ARG A 153 13.63 2.48 -36.80
C ARG A 153 13.22 3.65 -37.70
N GLU A 154 13.03 4.85 -37.15
CA GLU A 154 12.66 6.03 -37.94
C GLU A 154 13.74 6.42 -38.95
N ARG A 155 15.02 6.35 -38.59
CA ARG A 155 16.12 6.58 -39.53
C ARG A 155 16.12 5.56 -40.66
N THR A 156 15.92 4.28 -40.32
CA THR A 156 15.87 3.18 -41.29
C THR A 156 14.66 3.33 -42.21
N SER A 157 13.51 3.73 -41.68
CA SER A 157 12.30 3.96 -42.48
C SER A 157 12.41 5.21 -43.36
N ARG A 158 13.00 6.31 -42.88
CA ARG A 158 13.26 7.49 -43.71
C ARG A 158 14.29 7.19 -44.81
N GLY A 159 15.32 6.40 -44.50
CA GLY A 159 16.30 5.93 -45.49
C GLY A 159 15.70 5.02 -46.56
N SER A 160 14.82 4.08 -46.18
CA SER A 160 14.15 3.17 -47.12
C SER A 160 13.02 3.81 -47.92
N THR A 161 12.43 4.91 -47.45
CA THR A 161 11.37 5.65 -48.17
C THR A 161 11.93 6.45 -49.37
N SER A 162 13.26 6.55 -49.52
CA SER A 162 13.91 7.09 -50.72
C SER A 162 14.00 6.10 -51.89
N ALA A 163 13.69 4.81 -51.67
CA ALA A 163 13.52 3.82 -52.73
C ALA A 163 12.07 3.83 -53.26
N SER A 164 11.79 4.85 -54.08
CA SER A 164 10.74 4.97 -55.11
C SER A 164 9.58 3.94 -55.11
N PRO A 165 8.30 4.40 -54.96
CA PRO A 165 7.13 3.63 -55.38
C PRO A 165 7.00 3.64 -56.91
N ARG A 166 7.75 2.79 -57.61
CA ARG A 166 7.56 2.54 -59.05
C ARG A 166 7.92 1.08 -59.40
N ALA A 167 7.01 0.16 -59.12
CA ALA A 167 7.01 -1.18 -59.73
C ALA A 167 5.65 -1.88 -59.62
N TYR A 168 4.55 -1.19 -59.94
CA TYR A 168 3.26 -1.85 -60.22
C TYR A 168 2.62 -1.22 -61.46
N ALA A 169 3.32 -1.24 -62.59
CA ALA A 169 2.72 -0.94 -63.88
C ALA A 169 3.59 -1.51 -65.01
N THR A 170 3.51 -2.82 -65.25
CA THR A 170 3.60 -3.47 -66.58
C THR A 170 3.74 -4.99 -66.41
N ALA A 171 2.62 -5.68 -66.19
CA ALA A 171 2.53 -7.12 -66.41
C ALA A 171 1.10 -7.55 -66.80
N TRP A 172 0.42 -6.73 -67.61
CA TRP A 172 -0.76 -7.17 -68.37
C TRP A 172 -0.34 -7.37 -69.83
N ARG A 173 0.37 -8.47 -70.10
CA ARG A 173 0.54 -8.97 -71.47
C ARG A 173 0.79 -10.46 -71.44
N TRP A 174 -0.29 -11.24 -71.45
CA TRP A 174 -0.28 -12.62 -71.92
C TRP A 174 -1.44 -12.84 -72.89
N PRO A 175 -1.21 -13.48 -74.06
CA PRO A 175 -2.22 -13.69 -75.08
C PRO A 175 -3.02 -14.97 -74.80
N ARG A 176 -4.35 -14.94 -75.00
CA ARG A 176 -5.18 -16.15 -75.11
C ARG A 176 -5.73 -16.26 -76.53
N ARG A 177 -5.18 -17.19 -77.31
CA ARG A 177 -5.91 -18.00 -78.31
C ARG A 177 -6.03 -19.39 -77.66
N ALA A 178 -7.08 -20.19 -77.79
CA ALA A 178 -8.02 -20.35 -78.89
C ALA A 178 -9.32 -21.05 -78.42
N THR A 179 -10.39 -20.83 -79.21
CA THR A 179 -11.46 -21.78 -79.61
C THR A 179 -12.27 -22.54 -78.55
N VAL A 180 -13.60 -22.30 -78.53
CA VAL A 180 -14.65 -23.33 -78.78
C VAL A 180 -15.85 -22.67 -79.49
N ARG A 181 -16.46 -23.44 -80.39
CA ARG A 181 -17.46 -23.15 -81.41
C ARG A 181 -18.91 -23.34 -80.89
N ALA A 182 -19.86 -22.74 -81.63
CA ALA A 182 -21.31 -23.01 -81.70
C ALA A 182 -22.19 -22.32 -80.63
N ARG A 183 -23.37 -21.75 -80.94
CA ARG A 183 -24.24 -21.67 -82.13
C ARG A 183 -25.23 -20.49 -81.90
N PRO A 184 -25.94 -19.98 -82.93
CA PRO A 184 -26.76 -18.77 -82.82
C PRO A 184 -28.18 -19.08 -82.28
N ALA A 185 -28.71 -18.19 -81.45
CA ALA A 185 -30.12 -18.14 -81.09
C ALA A 185 -30.80 -17.01 -81.89
N SER A 186 -31.53 -17.37 -82.94
CA SER A 186 -32.48 -16.49 -83.61
C SER A 186 -33.86 -16.72 -83.02
N SER A 187 -34.38 -15.67 -82.36
CA SER A 187 -35.77 -15.21 -82.35
C SER A 187 -36.93 -16.20 -82.17
N ARG A 188 -37.77 -15.89 -81.17
CA ARG A 188 -39.14 -15.34 -81.31
C ARG A 188 -40.20 -16.06 -80.46
N SER A 189 -41.05 -15.20 -79.90
CA SER A 189 -42.46 -15.36 -79.51
C SER A 189 -42.83 -16.28 -78.35
N GLY A 190 -43.26 -15.66 -77.24
CA GLY A 190 -44.30 -16.23 -76.36
C GLY A 190 -45.68 -16.16 -77.04
N PRO A 191 -46.80 -15.96 -76.32
CA PRO A 191 -47.10 -16.21 -74.91
C PRO A 191 -48.29 -17.18 -74.74
N ARG A 192 -48.54 -17.66 -73.51
CA ARG A 192 -49.84 -17.78 -72.80
C ARG A 192 -49.78 -18.90 -71.76
#